data_AF-A0A6V7NXZ0-F1
#
_entry.id   AF-A0A6V7NXZ0-F1
#
_cell.length_a   1.000
_cell.length_b   1.000
_cell.length_c   1.000
_cell.angle_alpha   90.00
_cell.angle_beta   90.00
_cell.angle_gamma   90.00
#
_symmetry.space_group_name_H-M   'P 1'
#
loop_
_entity.id
_entity.type
_entity.pdbx_description
1 polymer ?
#
loop_
_entity_poly.entity_id
_entity_poly.type
_entity_poly.pdbx_seq_one_letter_code
_entity_poly.pdbx_strand_id
1 'polypeptide(L)'
;MHMEKLFRDTFVEERDRVWLATHFLDGEAYRWWLDIQDNLNTDLAAITWTRFKELLLAHYFPTSVKRKMEQDLRSLRQDERTVAEYEREFSLLLHCVPFVVRDDEDKARIF
;
A
#
# COMPACT_ATOMS: atom_id res chain seq x y z
N MET A 1 7.76 0.23 -2.09
CA MET A 1 8.81 0.26 -3.14
C MET A 1 9.98 -0.70 -2.91
N HIS A 2 10.31 -1.10 -1.67
CA HIS A 2 11.43 -2.02 -1.39
C HIS A 2 11.32 -3.41 -2.06
N MET A 3 10.15 -4.06 -2.01
CA MET A 3 9.97 -5.37 -2.68
C MET A 3 10.04 -5.29 -4.20
N GLU A 4 9.49 -4.24 -4.82
CA GLU A 4 9.56 -4.09 -6.28
C GLU A 4 10.99 -3.83 -6.76
N LYS A 5 11.78 -3.10 -5.96
CA LYS A 5 13.20 -2.94 -6.22
C LYS A 5 13.92 -4.29 -6.09
N LEU A 6 13.66 -5.05 -5.01
CA LEU A 6 14.22 -6.38 -4.81
C LEU A 6 13.93 -7.30 -6.01
N PHE A 7 12.66 -7.41 -6.42
CA PHE A 7 12.27 -8.27 -7.54
C PHE A 7 12.91 -7.87 -8.87
N ARG A 8 13.14 -6.57 -9.08
CA ARG A 8 13.85 -6.07 -10.25
C ARG A 8 15.33 -6.43 -10.21
N ASP A 9 15.97 -6.22 -9.06
CA ASP A 9 17.42 -6.41 -8.88
C ASP A 9 17.79 -7.91 -8.89
N THR A 10 16.88 -8.79 -8.47
CA THR A 10 17.09 -10.25 -8.45
C THR A 10 16.39 -11.01 -9.58
N PHE A 11 15.82 -10.30 -10.56
CA PHE A 11 15.15 -10.89 -11.74
C PHE A 11 14.04 -11.91 -11.42
N VAL A 12 13.25 -11.64 -10.38
CA VAL A 12 12.15 -12.52 -9.97
C VAL A 12 11.03 -12.53 -11.02
N GLU A 13 10.69 -13.73 -11.49
CA GLU A 13 9.57 -13.96 -12.40
C GLU A 13 8.23 -13.58 -11.75
N GLU A 14 7.29 -13.08 -12.55
CA GLU A 14 6.02 -12.58 -12.04
C GLU A 14 5.22 -13.62 -11.25
N ARG A 15 5.32 -14.90 -11.64
CA ARG A 15 4.68 -16.04 -10.97
C ARG A 15 5.16 -16.25 -9.53
N ASP A 16 6.41 -15.88 -9.22
CA ASP A 16 7.03 -16.14 -7.91
C ASP A 16 6.91 -14.95 -6.95
N ARG A 17 6.54 -13.76 -7.47
CA ARG A 17 6.50 -12.52 -6.69
C ARG A 17 5.52 -12.57 -5.52
N VAL A 18 4.34 -13.15 -5.74
CA VAL A 18 3.33 -13.28 -4.69
C VAL A 18 3.84 -14.18 -3.57
N TRP A 19 4.36 -15.35 -3.93
CA TRP A 19 4.91 -16.30 -2.96
C TRP A 19 6.04 -15.67 -2.14
N LEU A 20 7.01 -15.04 -2.80
CA LEU A 20 8.12 -14.35 -2.13
C LEU A 20 7.63 -13.20 -1.24
N ALA A 21 6.71 -12.36 -1.71
CA ALA A 21 6.17 -11.28 -0.89
C ALA A 21 5.45 -11.80 0.36
N THR A 22 4.68 -12.88 0.23
CA THR A 22 3.93 -13.47 1.34
C THR A 22 4.83 -14.13 2.37
N HIS A 23 6.01 -14.61 1.96
CA HIS A 23 7.04 -15.11 2.86
C HIS A 23 7.62 -14.01 3.77
N PHE A 24 7.64 -12.76 3.29
CA PHE A 24 8.07 -11.61 4.09
C PHE A 24 6.95 -10.96 4.91
N LEU A 25 5.71 -11.45 4.84
CA LEU A 25 4.64 -11.01 5.72
C LEU A 25 4.82 -11.63 7.09
N ASP A 26 4.58 -10.85 8.14
CA ASP A 26 4.66 -11.32 9.52
C ASP A 26 3.44 -10.81 10.31
N GLY A 27 3.17 -11.45 11.45
CA GLY A 27 2.12 -11.08 12.39
C GLY A 27 0.73 -11.04 11.75
N GLU A 28 0.06 -9.89 11.83
CA GLU A 28 -1.30 -9.71 11.31
C GLU A 28 -1.38 -9.79 9.79
N ALA A 29 -0.33 -9.38 9.09
CA ALA A 29 -0.30 -9.43 7.63
C ALA A 29 -0.19 -10.85 7.09
N TYR A 30 0.56 -11.70 7.78
CA TYR A 30 0.60 -13.12 7.44
C TYR A 30 -0.75 -13.80 7.72
N ARG A 31 -1.40 -13.49 8.86
CA ARG A 31 -2.74 -14.02 9.18
C ARG A 31 -3.79 -13.62 8.14
N TRP A 32 -3.83 -12.35 7.75
CA TRP A 32 -4.71 -11.87 6.68
C TRP A 32 -4.49 -12.66 5.38
N TRP A 33 -3.24 -12.93 5.01
CA TRP A 33 -2.94 -13.70 3.83
C TRP A 33 -3.43 -15.15 3.93
N LEU A 34 -3.26 -15.81 5.10
CA LEU A 34 -3.82 -17.14 5.34
C LEU A 34 -5.35 -17.17 5.19
N ASP A 35 -6.06 -16.15 5.66
CA ASP A 35 -7.52 -16.06 5.49
C ASP A 35 -7.94 -15.93 4.01
N ILE A 36 -7.13 -15.25 3.19
CA ILE A 36 -7.33 -15.18 1.73
C ILE A 36 -7.06 -16.54 1.08
N GLN A 37 -6.08 -17.29 1.58
CA GLN A 37 -5.74 -18.63 1.10
C GLN A 37 -6.80 -19.68 1.44
N ASP A 38 -7.40 -19.60 2.62
CA ASP A 38 -8.43 -20.55 3.08
C ASP A 38 -9.80 -20.30 2.41
N ASN A 39 -9.98 -19.15 1.78
CA ASN A 39 -11.20 -18.84 1.06
C ASN A 39 -11.34 -19.74 -0.18
N LEU A 40 -12.26 -20.71 -0.11
CA LEU A 40 -12.53 -21.75 -1.12
C LEU A 40 -12.80 -21.24 -2.55
N ASN A 41 -13.08 -19.94 -2.73
CA ASN A 41 -13.30 -19.31 -4.04
C ASN A 41 -12.05 -18.63 -4.64
N THR A 42 -10.92 -18.66 -3.95
CA THR A 42 -9.69 -18.01 -4.41
C THR A 42 -8.77 -19.02 -5.06
N ASP A 43 -8.65 -18.98 -6.40
CA ASP A 43 -7.56 -19.68 -7.08
C ASP A 43 -6.24 -18.91 -6.83
N LEU A 44 -5.50 -19.36 -5.82
CA LEU A 44 -4.22 -18.77 -5.42
C LEU A 44 -3.17 -18.81 -6.54
N ALA A 45 -3.23 -19.81 -7.42
CA ALA A 45 -2.32 -19.91 -8.56
C ALA A 45 -2.64 -18.86 -9.64
N ALA A 46 -3.86 -18.33 -9.66
CA ALA A 46 -4.29 -17.27 -10.57
C ALA A 46 -4.09 -15.85 -10.00
N ILE A 47 -3.68 -15.70 -8.74
CA ILE A 47 -3.39 -14.37 -8.18
C ILE A 47 -2.09 -13.85 -8.79
N THR A 48 -2.23 -12.89 -9.70
CA THR A 48 -1.10 -12.13 -10.23
C THR A 48 -0.53 -11.19 -9.18
N TRP A 49 0.73 -10.76 -9.37
CA TRP A 49 1.36 -9.75 -8.50
C TRP A 49 0.52 -8.47 -8.39
N THR A 50 -0.08 -8.03 -9.50
CA THR A 50 -0.99 -6.88 -9.52
C THR A 50 -2.21 -7.11 -8.64
N ARG A 51 -2.86 -8.28 -8.76
CA ARG A 51 -4.03 -8.59 -7.95
C ARG A 51 -3.71 -8.69 -6.46
N PHE A 52 -2.58 -9.28 -6.11
CA PHE A 52 -2.08 -9.31 -4.74
C PHE A 52 -1.93 -7.90 -4.15
N LYS A 53 -1.30 -6.97 -4.89
CA LYS A 53 -1.14 -5.58 -4.44
C LYS A 53 -2.49 -4.89 -4.23
N GLU A 54 -3.46 -5.09 -5.12
CA GLU A 54 -4.81 -4.54 -4.96
C GLU A 54 -5.49 -5.05 -3.69
N LEU A 55 -5.42 -6.36 -3.42
CA LEU A 55 -6.00 -6.97 -2.22
C LEU A 55 -5.33 -6.45 -0.95
N LEU A 56 -4.00 -6.37 -0.94
CA LEU A 56 -3.22 -5.83 0.17
C LEU A 56 -3.62 -4.37 0.46
N LEU A 57 -3.68 -3.54 -0.60
CA LEU A 57 -4.06 -2.14 -0.47
C LEU A 57 -5.51 -1.96 -0.03
N ALA A 58 -6.44 -2.79 -0.52
CA ALA A 58 -7.83 -2.72 -0.10
C ALA A 58 -8.01 -3.06 1.38
N HIS A 59 -7.25 -4.03 1.90
CA HIS A 59 -7.32 -4.44 3.29
C HIS A 59 -6.70 -3.40 4.24
N TYR A 60 -5.50 -2.91 3.93
CA TYR A 60 -4.76 -1.99 4.81
C TYR A 60 -5.06 -0.50 4.59
N PHE A 61 -5.56 -0.14 3.41
CA PHE A 61 -5.92 1.23 3.05
C PHE A 61 -7.40 1.31 2.58
N PRO A 62 -8.36 0.98 3.46
CA PRO A 62 -9.77 1.15 3.14
C PRO A 62 -10.10 2.63 2.90
N THR A 63 -11.22 2.89 2.22
CA THR A 63 -11.65 4.26 1.84
C THR A 63 -11.75 5.23 3.02
N SER A 64 -11.99 4.74 4.23
CA SER A 64 -11.98 5.54 5.46
C SER A 64 -10.58 6.03 5.83
N VAL A 65 -9.57 5.15 5.78
CA VAL A 65 -8.16 5.48 6.02
C VAL A 65 -7.66 6.44 4.95
N LYS A 66 -8.03 6.19 3.69
CA LYS A 66 -7.74 7.07 2.56
C LYS A 66 -8.28 8.50 2.78
N ARG A 67 -9.57 8.62 3.11
CA ARG A 67 -10.19 9.92 3.43
C ARG A 67 -9.54 10.62 4.61
N LYS A 68 -9.16 9.85 5.64
CA LYS A 68 -8.43 10.41 6.78
C LYS A 68 -7.07 10.95 6.36
N MET A 69 -6.30 10.20 5.57
CA MET A 69 -5.01 10.66 5.04
C MET A 69 -5.15 11.92 4.17
N GLU A 70 -6.20 12.02 3.35
CA GLU A 70 -6.50 13.25 2.60
C GLU A 70 -6.80 14.43 3.53
N GLN A 71 -7.58 14.22 4.57
CA GLN A 71 -7.90 15.25 5.57
C GLN A 71 -6.65 15.67 6.36
N ASP A 72 -5.84 14.70 6.78
CA ASP A 72 -4.59 14.93 7.51
C ASP A 72 -3.62 15.74 6.64
N LEU A 73 -3.49 15.41 5.34
CA LEU A 73 -2.65 16.17 4.41
C LEU A 73 -3.18 17.60 4.20
N ARG A 74 -4.50 17.78 4.02
CA ARG A 74 -5.10 19.13 3.86
C ARG A 74 -4.95 19.99 5.10
N SER A 75 -4.98 19.38 6.27
CA SER A 75 -4.83 20.06 7.56
C SER A 75 -3.39 20.16 8.03
N LEU A 76 -2.44 19.51 7.33
CA LEU A 76 -1.02 19.54 7.68
C LEU A 76 -0.47 20.96 7.50
N ARG A 77 -0.20 21.60 8.63
CA ARG A 77 0.51 22.86 8.73
C ARG A 77 1.76 22.67 9.56
N GLN A 78 2.79 23.44 9.25
CA GLN A 78 4.03 23.39 10.02
C GLN A 78 3.79 23.86 11.46
N ASP A 79 3.03 24.95 11.65
CA ASP A 79 2.70 25.55 12.96
C ASP A 79 3.92 25.58 13.92
N GLU A 80 3.79 25.04 15.13
CA GLU A 80 4.88 24.96 16.12
C GLU A 80 5.85 23.78 15.89
N ARG A 81 5.63 22.96 14.86
CA ARG A 81 6.49 21.81 14.54
C ARG A 81 7.80 22.28 13.90
N THR A 82 8.85 21.50 14.11
CA THR A 82 10.10 21.73 13.38
C THR A 82 9.91 21.42 11.89
N VAL A 83 10.70 22.08 11.03
CA VAL A 83 10.68 21.84 9.57
C VAL A 83 10.90 20.35 9.25
N ALA A 84 11.77 19.67 10.00
CA ALA A 84 12.07 18.25 9.79
C ALA A 84 10.89 17.32 10.15
N GLU A 85 10.13 17.63 11.21
CA GLU A 85 8.94 16.86 11.58
C GLU A 85 7.83 17.04 10.56
N TYR A 86 7.62 18.27 10.11
CA TYR A 86 6.66 18.58 9.04
C TYR A 86 7.04 17.87 7.74
N GLU A 87 8.30 17.97 7.31
CA GLU A 87 8.79 17.33 6.08
C GLU A 87 8.61 15.81 6.12
N ARG A 88 8.93 15.18 7.26
CA ARG A 88 8.77 13.74 7.45
C ARG A 88 7.30 13.32 7.28
N GLU A 89 6.39 14.03 7.94
CA GLU A 89 4.95 13.70 7.91
C GLU A 89 4.34 13.98 6.53
N PHE A 90 4.73 15.09 5.90
CA PHE A 90 4.35 15.44 4.54
C PHE A 90 4.85 14.38 3.53
N SER A 91 6.11 13.96 3.65
CA SER A 91 6.70 12.93 2.77
C SER A 91 6.03 11.57 2.94
N LEU A 92 5.67 11.20 4.18
CA LEU A 92 4.93 9.98 4.46
C LEU A 92 3.53 10.01 3.84
N LEU A 93 2.79 11.10 4.03
CA LEU A 93 1.46 11.27 3.45
C LEU A 93 1.52 11.30 1.92
N LEU A 94 2.47 12.02 1.32
CA LEU A 94 2.69 12.04 -0.13
C LEU A 94 3.07 10.68 -0.71
N HIS A 95 3.90 9.90 -0.02
CA HIS A 95 4.24 8.55 -0.47
C HIS A 95 3.02 7.60 -0.43
N CYS A 96 2.02 7.90 0.40
CA CYS A 96 0.73 7.20 0.42
C CYS A 96 -0.24 7.67 -0.67
N VAL A 97 -0.08 8.88 -1.23
CA VAL A 97 -1.00 9.45 -2.25
C VAL A 97 -1.21 8.54 -3.46
N PRO A 98 -0.20 7.91 -4.09
CA PRO A 98 -0.41 6.97 -5.20
C PRO A 98 -1.26 5.75 -4.85
N PHE A 99 -1.36 5.41 -3.56
CA PHE A 99 -2.13 4.28 -3.05
C PHE A 99 -3.52 4.70 -2.55
N VAL A 100 -3.70 5.98 -2.23
CA VAL A 100 -4.94 6.61 -1.77
C VAL A 100 -5.82 6.96 -2.97
N VAL A 101 -5.24 7.58 -3.99
CA VAL A 101 -5.89 8.09 -5.19
C VAL A 101 -6.17 6.94 -6.18
N ARG A 102 -7.44 6.74 -6.57
CA ARG A 102 -7.81 5.74 -7.60
C ARG A 102 -7.77 6.31 -9.02
N ASP A 103 -7.87 7.63 -9.19
CA ASP A 103 -7.97 8.30 -10.49
C ASP A 103 -7.35 9.71 -10.48
N ASP A 104 -7.05 10.29 -11.65
CA ASP A 104 -6.51 11.65 -11.76
C ASP A 104 -7.44 12.73 -11.17
N GLU A 105 -8.74 12.45 -11.09
CA GLU A 105 -9.75 13.29 -10.44
C GLU A 105 -9.57 13.34 -8.90
N ASP A 106 -9.13 12.24 -8.28
CA ASP A 106 -8.81 12.20 -6.85
C ASP A 106 -7.53 13.01 -6.56
N LYS A 107 -6.57 13.09 -7.49
CA LYS A 107 -5.37 13.93 -7.33
C LYS A 107 -5.73 15.41 -7.30
N ALA A 108 -6.64 15.84 -8.18
CA ALA A 108 -7.11 17.22 -8.25
C ALA A 108 -7.90 17.65 -7.01
N ARG A 109 -8.40 16.71 -6.19
CA ARG A 109 -8.98 17.03 -4.89
C ARG A 109 -7.91 17.24 -3.82
N ILE A 110 -6.77 16.56 -3.90
CA ILE A 110 -5.74 16.59 -2.84
C ILE A 110 -4.93 17.90 -2.88
N PHE A 111 -4.68 18.43 -4.07
CA PHE A 111 -4.01 19.72 -4.30
C PHE A 111 -5.00 20.85 -4.52
#